data_AF-B5RP90-F1
#
_entry.id   AF-B5RP90-F1
#
_cell.length_a   1.000
_cell.length_b   1.000
_cell.length_c   1.000
_cell.angle_alpha   90.00
_cell.angle_beta   90.00
_cell.angle_gamma   90.00
#
_symmetry.space_group_name_H-M   'P 1'
#
loop_
_entity.id
_entity.type
_entity.pdbx_description
1 polymer ?
#
loop_
_entity_poly.entity_id
_entity_poly.type
_entity_poly.pdbx_seq_one_letter_code
_entity_poly.pdbx_strand_id
1 'polypeptide(L)'
;MKIEGVEGEIKGKRGKERVKRMDKRGNRMRIKGIILMIMIVMGCNSGGVKEGAENGTGENKNGNKGIVTRKDGTVLDLVKISQKIKEVSDFVVGVTEVDALVKSIDNLVAALGKKISAQGTADIANKNASLVVGAYNIIASVETKLTVLEQIVGAISTDLKAKVADAKTKSTAFLTKVKQSSADIGKDDTSAADAQKALKRDNNDKQKGADELDKLYLAIVDLVKAANNLLEATINDLVQTS
;
A
#
# COMPACT_ATOMS: atom_id res chain seq x y z
N MET A 1 -30.96 34.71 5.01
CA MET A 1 -29.49 34.74 4.79
C MET A 1 -28.87 33.49 5.38
N LYS A 2 -28.05 32.75 4.59
CA LYS A 2 -27.05 31.71 4.93
C LYS A 2 -26.91 30.60 3.86
N ILE A 3 -27.06 30.92 2.57
CA ILE A 3 -26.85 29.95 1.47
C ILE A 3 -25.37 29.93 1.00
N GLU A 4 -24.59 30.95 1.33
CA GLU A 4 -23.20 31.10 0.86
C GLU A 4 -22.17 30.22 1.58
N GLY A 5 -22.47 29.73 2.80
CA GLY A 5 -21.54 28.92 3.58
C GLY A 5 -21.37 27.47 3.08
N VAL A 6 -22.42 26.90 2.48
CA VAL A 6 -22.45 25.49 2.05
C VAL A 6 -21.72 25.27 0.72
N GLU A 7 -21.74 26.26 -0.19
CA GLU A 7 -21.01 26.18 -1.45
C GLU A 7 -19.49 26.21 -1.27
N GLY A 8 -18.99 26.95 -0.28
CA GLY A 8 -17.56 27.05 0.04
C GLY A 8 -16.96 25.72 0.49
N GLU A 9 -17.64 24.99 1.38
CA GLU A 9 -17.17 23.68 1.87
C GLU A 9 -17.20 22.60 0.79
N ILE A 10 -18.25 22.57 -0.05
CA ILE A 10 -18.38 21.58 -1.13
C ILE A 10 -17.35 21.86 -2.25
N LYS A 11 -17.00 23.13 -2.52
CA LYS A 11 -15.89 23.47 -3.43
C LYS A 11 -14.53 23.10 -2.82
N GLY A 12 -14.34 23.30 -1.51
CA GLY A 12 -13.10 22.93 -0.80
C GLY A 12 -12.83 21.41 -0.77
N LYS A 13 -13.86 20.59 -0.52
CA LYS A 13 -13.75 19.12 -0.53
C LYS A 13 -13.47 18.58 -1.94
N ARG A 14 -14.15 19.09 -2.97
CA ARG A 14 -13.89 18.75 -4.39
C ARG A 14 -12.47 19.14 -4.85
N GLY A 15 -11.94 20.26 -4.34
CA GLY A 15 -10.57 20.70 -4.62
C GLY A 15 -9.52 19.73 -4.06
N LYS A 16 -9.63 19.37 -2.78
CA LYS A 16 -8.70 18.41 -2.13
C LYS A 16 -8.73 17.02 -2.76
N GLU A 17 -9.91 16.57 -3.19
CA GLU A 17 -10.07 15.28 -3.86
C GLU A 17 -9.49 15.28 -5.29
N ARG A 18 -9.63 16.41 -6.02
CA ARG A 18 -8.98 16.62 -7.32
C ARG A 18 -7.45 16.63 -7.22
N VAL A 19 -6.89 17.26 -6.19
CA VAL A 19 -5.43 17.25 -5.94
C VAL A 19 -4.93 15.83 -5.65
N LYS A 20 -5.58 15.07 -4.75
CA LYS A 20 -5.20 13.67 -4.47
C LYS A 20 -5.29 12.76 -5.70
N ARG A 21 -6.27 12.97 -6.60
CA ARG A 21 -6.37 12.25 -7.87
C ARG A 21 -5.30 12.70 -8.88
N MET A 22 -4.93 13.99 -8.89
CA MET A 22 -3.84 14.52 -9.71
C MET A 22 -2.48 14.01 -9.23
N ASP A 23 -2.23 13.89 -7.92
CA ASP A 23 -0.99 13.30 -7.40
C ASP A 23 -0.88 11.80 -7.72
N LYS A 24 -1.99 11.06 -7.57
CA LYS A 24 -2.03 9.62 -7.91
C LYS A 24 -1.95 9.36 -9.41
N ARG A 25 -2.39 10.30 -10.26
CA ARG A 25 -2.14 10.28 -11.72
C ARG A 25 -0.74 10.78 -12.06
N GLY A 26 -0.22 11.76 -11.34
CA GLY A 26 1.13 12.32 -11.48
C GLY A 26 2.19 11.27 -11.19
N ASN A 27 2.06 10.52 -10.09
CA ASN A 27 2.95 9.39 -9.80
C ASN A 27 2.81 8.27 -10.83
N ARG A 28 1.58 7.95 -11.29
CA ARG A 28 1.39 6.95 -12.36
C ARG A 28 1.93 7.42 -13.72
N MET A 29 1.80 8.71 -14.06
CA MET A 29 2.34 9.32 -15.28
C MET A 29 3.85 9.52 -15.19
N ARG A 30 4.41 9.75 -14.00
CA ARG A 30 5.86 9.73 -13.74
C ARG A 30 6.42 8.33 -13.91
N ILE A 31 5.79 7.31 -13.32
CA ILE A 31 6.20 5.91 -13.51
C ILE A 31 6.06 5.48 -14.98
N LYS A 32 4.92 5.78 -15.63
CA LYS A 32 4.73 5.50 -17.07
C LYS A 32 5.66 6.31 -17.96
N GLY A 33 5.97 7.55 -17.59
CA GLY A 33 6.91 8.42 -18.30
C GLY A 33 8.36 7.96 -18.15
N ILE A 34 8.73 7.44 -16.98
CA ILE A 34 10.02 6.77 -16.76
C ILE A 34 10.10 5.49 -17.60
N ILE A 35 9.05 4.67 -17.61
CA ILE A 35 8.98 3.45 -18.44
C ILE A 35 9.00 3.79 -19.95
N LEU A 36 8.31 4.85 -20.38
CA LEU A 36 8.30 5.30 -21.77
C LEU A 36 9.64 5.93 -22.18
N MET A 37 10.30 6.67 -21.28
CA MET A 37 11.67 7.16 -21.48
C MET A 37 12.67 6.01 -21.60
N ILE A 38 12.51 4.92 -20.84
CA ILE A 38 13.33 3.70 -20.99
C ILE A 38 13.20 3.11 -22.41
N MET A 39 12.00 3.12 -23.01
CA MET A 39 11.82 2.68 -24.40
C MET A 39 12.42 3.64 -25.44
N ILE A 40 12.43 4.95 -25.16
CA ILE A 40 12.95 5.97 -26.08
C ILE A 40 14.49 6.08 -26.01
N VAL A 41 15.10 5.88 -24.85
CA VAL A 41 16.57 5.90 -24.67
C VAL A 41 17.24 4.67 -25.32
N MET A 42 16.49 3.59 -25.58
CA MET A 42 16.96 2.47 -26.42
C MET A 42 16.91 2.77 -27.93
N GLY A 43 16.39 3.94 -28.36
CA GLY A 43 16.19 4.28 -29.76
C GLY A 43 17.25 5.19 -30.40
N CYS A 44 18.23 5.73 -29.65
CA CYS A 44 19.24 6.62 -30.22
C CYS A 44 20.59 6.53 -29.48
N ASN A 45 21.40 5.53 -29.83
CA ASN A 45 22.84 5.75 -29.97
C ASN A 45 23.36 4.89 -31.12
N SER A 46 23.35 5.51 -32.30
CA SER A 46 24.19 5.13 -33.43
C SER A 46 25.64 5.24 -33.01
N GLY A 47 26.33 4.10 -32.96
CA GLY A 47 27.74 4.01 -32.59
C GLY A 47 28.32 2.70 -33.10
N GLY A 48 28.37 2.55 -34.42
CA GLY A 48 29.17 1.53 -35.11
C GLY A 48 28.45 0.22 -35.40
N VAL A 49 27.51 0.25 -36.35
CA VAL A 49 27.25 -0.95 -37.17
C VAL A 49 28.49 -1.15 -38.04
N LYS A 50 29.31 -2.15 -37.70
CA LYS A 50 30.06 -2.87 -38.72
C LYS A 50 29.09 -3.88 -39.32
N GLU A 51 28.88 -3.76 -40.63
CA GLU A 51 28.16 -4.73 -41.43
C GLU A 51 28.77 -6.12 -41.23
N GLY A 52 27.91 -7.11 -40.96
CA GLY A 52 28.28 -8.51 -40.83
C GLY A 52 28.42 -9.03 -39.40
N ALA A 53 27.32 -9.16 -38.67
CA ALA A 53 27.16 -10.14 -37.60
C ALA A 53 25.67 -10.37 -37.33
N GLU A 54 25.25 -11.63 -37.45
CA GLU A 54 23.93 -12.11 -37.05
C GLU A 54 23.62 -11.74 -35.59
N ASN A 55 22.36 -11.38 -35.32
CA ASN A 55 21.72 -11.34 -34.00
C ASN A 55 22.64 -10.96 -32.83
N GLY A 56 22.87 -9.66 -32.64
CA GLY A 56 23.64 -9.11 -31.52
C GLY A 56 23.07 -9.50 -30.16
N THR A 57 23.55 -10.62 -29.61
CA THR A 57 23.51 -10.89 -28.19
C THR A 57 24.49 -9.94 -27.51
N GLY A 58 23.97 -9.08 -26.63
CA GLY A 58 24.77 -8.17 -25.82
C GLY A 58 25.73 -8.92 -24.91
N GLU A 59 26.90 -9.24 -25.44
CA GLU A 59 28.03 -9.84 -24.74
C GLU A 59 29.04 -8.73 -24.42
N ASN A 60 29.49 -8.67 -23.16
CA ASN A 60 30.68 -7.89 -22.86
C ASN A 60 31.92 -8.55 -23.49
N LYS A 61 33.08 -7.89 -23.41
CA LYS A 61 34.37 -8.39 -23.96
C LYS A 61 34.82 -9.77 -23.43
N ASN A 62 34.11 -10.33 -22.45
CA ASN A 62 34.36 -11.62 -21.81
C ASN A 62 33.24 -12.66 -22.07
N GLY A 63 32.26 -12.38 -22.96
CA GLY A 63 31.19 -13.33 -23.32
C GLY A 63 30.01 -13.42 -22.34
N ASN A 64 29.97 -12.57 -21.31
CA ASN A 64 28.85 -12.59 -20.35
C ASN A 64 27.67 -11.76 -20.88
N LYS A 65 26.54 -12.43 -21.15
CA LYS A 65 25.27 -11.78 -21.54
C LYS A 65 24.68 -10.99 -20.38
N GLY A 66 24.18 -9.79 -20.67
CA GLY A 66 23.45 -8.96 -19.68
C GLY A 66 24.34 -8.16 -18.73
N ILE A 67 25.66 -8.08 -18.99
CA ILE A 67 26.58 -7.21 -18.28
C ILE A 67 26.88 -5.97 -19.13
N VAL A 68 26.68 -4.77 -18.56
CA VAL A 68 26.96 -3.49 -19.22
C VAL A 68 27.95 -2.70 -18.39
N THR A 69 28.94 -2.07 -19.03
CA THR A 69 29.84 -1.14 -18.36
C THR A 69 29.42 0.29 -18.70
N ARG A 70 29.22 1.12 -17.68
CA ARG A 70 28.91 2.55 -17.82
C ARG A 70 30.13 3.35 -18.28
N LYS A 71 29.90 4.60 -18.70
CA LYS A 71 30.97 5.54 -19.07
C LYS A 71 31.94 5.83 -17.92
N ASP A 72 31.45 5.76 -16.68
CA ASP A 72 32.25 5.93 -15.45
C ASP A 72 33.04 4.67 -15.05
N GLY A 73 32.93 3.57 -15.81
CA GLY A 73 33.60 2.30 -15.52
C GLY A 73 32.81 1.35 -14.61
N THR A 74 31.66 1.76 -14.07
CA THR A 74 30.79 0.89 -13.25
C THR A 74 30.25 -0.27 -14.08
N VAL A 75 30.35 -1.49 -13.56
CA VAL A 75 29.81 -2.69 -14.19
C VAL A 75 28.44 -3.00 -13.62
N LEU A 76 27.42 -3.01 -14.48
CA LEU A 76 26.04 -3.38 -14.16
C LEU A 76 25.75 -4.80 -14.60
N ASP A 77 25.15 -5.58 -13.69
CA ASP A 77 24.57 -6.88 -13.99
C ASP A 77 23.04 -6.72 -14.12
N LEU A 78 22.57 -6.57 -15.36
CA LEU A 78 21.16 -6.29 -15.64
C LEU A 78 20.26 -7.45 -15.22
N VAL A 79 20.76 -8.69 -15.27
CA VAL A 79 20.01 -9.88 -14.85
C VAL A 79 19.76 -9.80 -13.35
N LYS A 80 20.81 -9.58 -12.53
CA LYS A 80 20.65 -9.47 -11.07
C LYS A 80 19.77 -8.29 -10.68
N ILE A 81 19.95 -7.13 -11.29
CA ILE A 81 19.17 -5.93 -10.95
C ILE A 81 17.69 -6.12 -11.33
N SER A 82 17.40 -6.67 -12.52
CA SER A 82 16.02 -6.93 -12.92
C SER A 82 15.30 -7.93 -12.00
N GLN A 83 16.01 -8.96 -11.52
CA GLN A 83 15.48 -9.91 -10.54
C GLN A 83 15.19 -9.23 -9.19
N LYS A 84 16.11 -8.40 -8.68
CA LYS A 84 15.91 -7.62 -7.46
C LYS A 84 14.72 -6.66 -7.58
N ILE A 85 14.56 -5.99 -8.72
CA ILE A 85 13.39 -5.12 -8.99
C ILE A 85 12.10 -5.92 -8.94
N LYS A 86 12.07 -7.12 -9.52
CA LYS A 86 10.89 -8.00 -9.49
C LYS A 86 10.51 -8.36 -8.05
N GLU A 87 11.47 -8.83 -7.25
CA GLU A 87 11.25 -9.22 -5.86
C GLU A 87 10.75 -8.05 -4.99
N VAL A 88 11.38 -6.87 -5.13
CA VAL A 88 10.94 -5.66 -4.41
C VAL A 88 9.57 -5.19 -4.89
N SER A 89 9.29 -5.28 -6.20
CA SER A 89 7.97 -4.94 -6.76
C SER A 89 6.88 -5.85 -6.22
N ASP A 90 7.11 -7.17 -6.18
CA ASP A 90 6.16 -8.15 -5.65
C ASP A 90 5.89 -7.89 -4.15
N PHE A 91 6.93 -7.56 -3.38
CA PHE A 91 6.78 -7.13 -1.99
C PHE A 91 5.93 -5.86 -1.84
N VAL A 92 6.17 -4.83 -2.65
CA VAL A 92 5.38 -3.59 -2.65
C VAL A 92 3.91 -3.88 -2.95
N VAL A 93 3.62 -4.74 -3.93
CA VAL A 93 2.24 -5.15 -4.24
C VAL A 93 1.55 -5.75 -3.02
N GLY A 94 2.20 -6.70 -2.33
CA GLY A 94 1.63 -7.32 -1.13
C GLY A 94 1.39 -6.30 0.01
N VAL A 95 2.32 -5.37 0.22
CA VAL A 95 2.15 -4.27 1.20
C VAL A 95 0.96 -3.37 0.84
N THR A 96 0.77 -3.06 -0.45
CA THR A 96 -0.37 -2.24 -0.88
C THR A 96 -1.72 -2.94 -0.73
N GLU A 97 -1.76 -4.27 -0.86
CA GLU A 97 -2.97 -5.06 -0.57
C GLU A 97 -3.34 -4.97 0.91
N VAL A 98 -2.35 -5.10 1.81
CA VAL A 98 -2.54 -4.93 3.25
C VAL A 98 -3.07 -3.53 3.59
N ASP A 99 -2.49 -2.48 3.00
CA ASP A 99 -2.98 -1.09 3.14
C ASP A 99 -4.43 -0.92 2.69
N ALA A 100 -4.81 -1.51 1.56
CA ALA A 100 -6.17 -1.46 1.05
C ALA A 100 -7.16 -2.17 2.00
N LEU A 101 -6.79 -3.33 2.54
CA LEU A 101 -7.63 -4.08 3.48
C LEU A 101 -7.85 -3.29 4.78
N VAL A 102 -6.81 -2.72 5.38
CA VAL A 102 -6.98 -1.91 6.60
C VAL A 102 -7.80 -0.65 6.34
N LYS A 103 -7.62 0.00 5.19
CA LYS A 103 -8.47 1.14 4.79
C LYS A 103 -9.92 0.75 4.52
N SER A 104 -10.18 -0.49 4.10
CA SER A 104 -11.55 -0.96 3.84
C SER A 104 -12.43 -0.93 5.09
N ILE A 105 -11.83 -0.96 6.29
CA ILE A 105 -12.56 -0.82 7.55
C ILE A 105 -13.28 0.52 7.63
N ASP A 106 -12.75 1.61 7.04
CA ASP A 106 -13.43 2.91 7.03
C ASP A 106 -14.78 2.83 6.28
N ASN A 107 -14.88 1.97 5.26
CA ASN A 107 -16.15 1.72 4.57
C ASN A 107 -17.13 0.92 5.45
N LEU A 108 -16.64 -0.01 6.27
CA LEU A 108 -17.47 -0.73 7.23
C LEU A 108 -17.96 0.20 8.34
N VAL A 109 -17.10 1.10 8.84
CA VAL A 109 -17.47 2.13 9.82
C VAL A 109 -18.61 3.02 9.28
N ALA A 110 -18.57 3.38 7.98
CA ALA A 110 -19.63 4.15 7.34
C ALA A 110 -21.00 3.42 7.28
N ALA A 111 -21.01 2.09 7.39
CA ALA A 111 -22.21 1.27 7.40
C ALA A 111 -22.79 1.01 8.82
N LEU A 112 -22.12 1.48 9.88
CA LEU A 112 -22.62 1.29 11.25
C LEU A 112 -23.97 1.96 11.46
N GLY A 113 -24.89 1.23 12.08
CA GLY A 113 -26.27 1.65 12.32
C GLY A 113 -27.10 1.76 11.03
N LYS A 114 -26.66 1.14 9.93
CA LYS A 114 -27.36 1.14 8.64
C LYS A 114 -27.83 -0.26 8.24
N LYS A 115 -28.96 -0.31 7.55
CA LYS A 115 -29.48 -1.46 6.80
C LYS A 115 -29.68 -1.07 5.34
N ILE A 116 -29.83 -2.06 4.47
CA ILE A 116 -30.28 -1.84 3.09
C ILE A 116 -31.81 -1.66 3.09
N SER A 117 -32.29 -0.75 2.25
CA SER A 117 -33.69 -0.49 1.96
C SER A 117 -33.89 -0.34 0.45
N ALA A 118 -35.14 -0.26 -0.01
CA ALA A 118 -35.45 -0.03 -1.42
C ALA A 118 -34.88 1.29 -1.96
N GLN A 119 -34.58 2.25 -1.07
CA GLN A 119 -34.02 3.58 -1.40
C GLN A 119 -32.50 3.65 -1.19
N GLY A 120 -31.83 2.51 -0.97
CA GLY A 120 -30.40 2.46 -0.67
C GLY A 120 -30.15 2.08 0.79
N THR A 121 -29.73 3.02 1.64
CA THR A 121 -29.48 2.77 3.07
C THR A 121 -30.52 3.44 3.95
N ALA A 122 -30.89 2.77 5.05
CA ALA A 122 -31.78 3.29 6.09
C ALA A 122 -31.18 3.01 7.47
N ASP A 123 -31.64 3.71 8.50
CA ASP A 123 -31.14 3.52 9.86
C ASP A 123 -31.67 2.21 10.47
N ILE A 124 -30.83 1.57 11.28
CA ILE A 124 -31.18 0.46 12.15
C ILE A 124 -30.40 0.59 13.46
N ALA A 125 -31.11 0.48 14.59
CA ALA A 125 -30.47 0.55 15.89
C ALA A 125 -29.82 -0.79 16.25
N ASN A 126 -28.63 -0.72 16.85
CA ASN A 126 -28.08 -1.80 17.67
C ASN A 126 -27.91 -3.17 16.97
N LYS A 127 -27.63 -3.21 15.66
CA LYS A 127 -27.44 -4.46 14.91
C LYS A 127 -26.07 -4.55 14.21
N ASN A 128 -25.01 -4.20 14.93
CA ASN A 128 -23.67 -4.04 14.36
C ASN A 128 -22.70 -5.21 14.61
N ALA A 129 -23.09 -6.23 15.38
CA ALA A 129 -22.19 -7.31 15.81
C ALA A 129 -21.55 -8.06 14.62
N SER A 130 -22.36 -8.44 13.62
CA SER A 130 -21.87 -9.13 12.42
C SER A 130 -20.90 -8.27 11.59
N LEU A 131 -21.11 -6.95 11.55
CA LEU A 131 -20.21 -6.02 10.88
C LEU A 131 -18.86 -5.94 11.61
N VAL A 132 -18.88 -5.93 12.95
CA VAL A 132 -17.67 -5.99 13.78
C VAL A 132 -16.90 -7.28 13.55
N VAL A 133 -17.59 -8.42 13.47
CA VAL A 133 -16.97 -9.71 13.11
C VAL A 133 -16.36 -9.66 11.70
N GLY A 134 -17.05 -9.04 10.74
CA GLY A 134 -16.51 -8.83 9.39
C GLY A 134 -15.20 -8.03 9.40
N ALA A 135 -15.17 -6.93 10.14
CA ALA A 135 -13.96 -6.12 10.31
C ALA A 135 -12.83 -6.91 11.01
N TYR A 136 -13.16 -7.68 12.05
CA TYR A 136 -12.21 -8.56 12.73
C TYR A 136 -11.56 -9.56 11.75
N ASN A 137 -12.36 -10.22 10.91
CA ASN A 137 -11.85 -11.19 9.93
C ASN A 137 -10.98 -10.56 8.84
N ILE A 138 -11.26 -9.32 8.44
CA ILE A 138 -10.38 -8.57 7.53
C ILE A 138 -9.02 -8.35 8.19
N ILE A 139 -8.97 -7.93 9.46
CA ILE A 139 -7.69 -7.72 10.15
C ILE A 139 -6.97 -9.05 10.44
N ALA A 140 -7.68 -10.15 10.69
CA ALA A 140 -7.07 -11.48 10.78
C ALA A 140 -6.43 -11.92 9.45
N SER A 141 -7.05 -11.56 8.32
CA SER A 141 -6.47 -11.77 6.99
C SER A 141 -5.23 -10.90 6.77
N VAL A 142 -5.24 -9.66 7.28
CA VAL A 142 -4.07 -8.76 7.28
C VAL A 142 -2.91 -9.35 8.08
N GLU A 143 -3.15 -9.87 9.30
CA GLU A 143 -2.11 -10.52 10.12
C GLU A 143 -1.45 -11.70 9.38
N THR A 144 -2.27 -12.51 8.70
CA THR A 144 -1.79 -13.63 7.88
C THR A 144 -0.92 -13.15 6.72
N LYS A 145 -1.35 -12.12 5.99
CA LYS A 145 -0.58 -11.52 4.89
C LYS A 145 0.74 -10.90 5.38
N LEU A 146 0.72 -10.21 6.52
CA LEU A 146 1.92 -9.66 7.13
C LEU A 146 2.92 -10.76 7.53
N THR A 147 2.43 -11.91 8.00
CA THR A 147 3.30 -13.06 8.29
C THR A 147 4.03 -13.58 7.04
N VAL A 148 3.33 -13.66 5.90
CA VAL A 148 3.95 -14.03 4.61
C VAL A 148 4.95 -12.98 4.15
N LEU A 149 4.59 -11.69 4.24
CA LEU A 149 5.47 -10.58 3.87
C LEU A 149 6.75 -10.53 4.72
N GLU A 150 6.67 -10.86 6.01
CA GLU A 150 7.81 -10.88 6.93
C GLU A 150 8.85 -11.92 6.51
N GLN A 151 8.41 -13.07 6.00
CA GLN A 151 9.27 -14.14 5.50
C GLN A 151 9.98 -13.74 4.21
N ILE A 152 9.26 -13.12 3.28
CA ILE A 152 9.79 -12.71 1.97
C ILE A 152 10.80 -11.57 2.15
N VAL A 153 10.45 -10.54 2.90
CA VAL A 153 11.27 -9.33 2.99
C VAL A 153 12.56 -9.53 3.80
N GLY A 154 12.63 -10.58 4.62
CA GLY A 154 13.83 -10.87 5.40
C GLY A 154 15.08 -11.14 4.55
N ALA A 155 14.91 -11.62 3.32
CA ALA A 155 16.00 -11.78 2.36
C ALA A 155 16.39 -10.48 1.63
N ILE A 156 15.53 -9.45 1.71
CA ILE A 156 15.65 -8.20 0.95
C ILE A 156 16.17 -7.06 1.84
N SER A 157 15.57 -6.89 3.02
CA SER A 157 15.86 -5.76 3.92
C SER A 157 15.47 -6.07 5.37
N THR A 158 16.45 -5.98 6.27
CA THR A 158 16.24 -6.10 7.72
C THR A 158 15.34 -5.00 8.27
N ASP A 159 15.48 -3.78 7.76
CA ASP A 159 14.70 -2.62 8.19
C ASP A 159 13.23 -2.73 7.81
N LEU A 160 12.94 -3.21 6.60
CA LEU A 160 11.56 -3.50 6.21
C LEU A 160 11.00 -4.69 6.97
N LYS A 161 11.81 -5.72 7.25
CA LYS A 161 11.38 -6.85 8.10
C LYS A 161 10.92 -6.36 9.47
N ALA A 162 11.67 -5.45 10.09
CA ALA A 162 11.26 -4.85 11.37
C ALA A 162 9.93 -4.08 11.27
N LYS A 163 9.70 -3.34 10.18
CA LYS A 163 8.43 -2.63 9.94
C LYS A 163 7.25 -3.57 9.69
N VAL A 164 7.47 -4.68 8.98
CA VAL A 164 6.44 -5.70 8.80
C VAL A 164 6.11 -6.37 10.13
N ALA A 165 7.12 -6.72 10.93
CA ALA A 165 6.93 -7.30 12.26
C ALA A 165 6.15 -6.34 13.18
N ASP A 166 6.47 -5.05 13.16
CA ASP A 166 5.75 -4.03 13.93
C ASP A 166 4.27 -3.91 13.52
N ALA A 167 3.98 -3.85 12.22
CA ALA A 167 2.60 -3.86 11.71
C ALA A 167 1.86 -5.15 12.12
N LYS A 168 2.53 -6.30 12.06
CA LYS A 168 1.98 -7.59 12.48
C LYS A 168 1.62 -7.58 13.97
N THR A 169 2.53 -7.18 14.85
CA THR A 169 2.27 -7.04 16.28
C THR A 169 1.06 -6.13 16.55
N LYS A 170 0.95 -5.01 15.83
CA LYS A 170 -0.20 -4.10 15.95
C LYS A 170 -1.52 -4.73 15.47
N SER A 171 -1.47 -5.58 14.43
CA SER A 171 -2.65 -6.35 14.00
C SER A 171 -3.09 -7.37 15.06
N THR A 172 -2.15 -8.09 15.66
CA THR A 172 -2.42 -9.01 16.78
C THR A 172 -3.00 -8.27 17.99
N ALA A 173 -2.49 -7.06 18.28
CA ALA A 173 -3.00 -6.22 19.37
C ALA A 173 -4.47 -5.82 19.14
N PHE A 174 -4.81 -5.40 17.91
CA PHE A 174 -6.21 -5.11 17.54
C PHE A 174 -7.11 -6.33 17.74
N LEU A 175 -6.73 -7.49 17.18
CA LEU A 175 -7.54 -8.71 17.30
C LEU A 175 -7.72 -9.12 18.76
N THR A 176 -6.66 -9.00 19.57
CA THR A 176 -6.72 -9.28 21.00
C THR A 176 -7.66 -8.33 21.72
N LYS A 177 -7.58 -7.03 21.44
CA LYS A 177 -8.45 -6.02 22.07
C LYS A 177 -9.92 -6.24 21.74
N VAL A 178 -10.24 -6.50 20.47
CA VAL A 178 -11.62 -6.77 20.02
C VAL A 178 -12.17 -8.03 20.71
N LYS A 179 -11.38 -9.09 20.85
CA LYS A 179 -11.78 -10.29 21.61
C LYS A 179 -12.06 -9.99 23.09
N GLN A 180 -11.19 -9.21 23.74
CA GLN A 180 -11.39 -8.81 25.13
C GLN A 180 -12.64 -7.96 25.34
N SER A 181 -13.04 -7.18 24.34
CA SER A 181 -14.26 -6.35 24.37
C SER A 181 -15.52 -7.07 23.89
N SER A 182 -15.47 -8.38 23.62
CA SER A 182 -16.57 -9.16 23.02
C SER A 182 -17.89 -9.11 23.80
N ALA A 183 -17.87 -8.94 25.12
CA ALA A 183 -19.08 -8.76 25.92
C ALA A 183 -19.91 -7.54 25.48
N ASP A 184 -19.24 -6.50 24.96
CA ASP A 184 -19.89 -5.25 24.54
C ASP A 184 -20.21 -5.19 23.04
N ILE A 185 -19.32 -5.77 22.21
CA ILE A 185 -19.35 -5.63 20.74
C ILE A 185 -19.66 -6.93 19.99
N GLY A 186 -19.73 -8.05 20.71
CA GLY A 186 -20.08 -9.37 20.18
C GLY A 186 -21.51 -9.79 20.47
N LYS A 187 -22.32 -8.90 21.07
CA LYS A 187 -23.72 -9.16 21.45
C LYS A 187 -24.70 -8.74 20.35
N ASP A 188 -25.85 -9.41 20.26
CA ASP A 188 -26.86 -9.19 19.22
C ASP A 188 -27.42 -7.76 19.14
N ASP A 189 -27.30 -6.99 20.22
CA ASP A 189 -27.74 -5.60 20.36
C ASP A 189 -26.56 -4.60 20.35
N THR A 190 -25.43 -4.94 19.72
CA THR A 190 -24.25 -4.06 19.65
C THR A 190 -24.60 -2.70 19.04
N SER A 191 -24.46 -1.65 19.85
CA SER A 191 -24.76 -0.27 19.46
C SER A 191 -23.75 0.27 18.43
N ALA A 192 -24.16 1.26 17.64
CA ALA A 192 -23.25 1.92 16.70
C ALA A 192 -22.13 2.68 17.43
N ALA A 193 -22.39 3.18 18.65
CA ALA A 193 -21.40 3.84 19.48
C ALA A 193 -20.34 2.85 19.97
N ASP A 194 -20.74 1.67 20.46
CA ASP A 194 -19.79 0.65 20.92
C ASP A 194 -18.96 0.09 19.76
N ALA A 195 -19.58 -0.15 18.60
CA ALA A 195 -18.86 -0.56 17.40
C ALA A 195 -17.87 0.51 16.91
N GLN A 196 -18.19 1.81 17.04
CA GLN A 196 -17.24 2.89 16.73
C GLN A 196 -16.02 2.87 17.65
N LYS A 197 -16.18 2.54 18.94
CA LYS A 197 -15.04 2.39 19.87
C LYS A 197 -14.08 1.26 19.48
N ALA A 198 -14.54 0.34 18.63
CA ALA A 198 -13.73 -0.76 18.10
C ALA A 198 -13.15 -0.46 16.71
N LEU A 199 -13.91 0.18 15.82
CA LEU A 199 -13.55 0.25 14.39
C LEU A 199 -13.23 1.65 13.86
N LYS A 200 -13.70 2.71 14.52
CA LYS A 200 -13.55 4.07 14.01
C LYS A 200 -12.27 4.69 14.58
N ARG A 201 -11.20 4.69 13.76
CA ARG A 201 -9.84 5.13 14.16
C ARG A 201 -9.80 6.54 14.75
N ASP A 202 -10.66 7.44 14.29
CA ASP A 202 -10.77 8.83 14.73
C ASP A 202 -11.90 9.04 15.77
N ASN A 203 -12.40 7.98 16.40
CA ASN A 203 -13.41 8.11 17.46
C ASN A 203 -12.81 8.76 18.72
N ASN A 204 -13.63 9.51 19.45
CA ASN A 204 -13.20 10.14 20.70
C ASN A 204 -12.90 9.11 21.80
N ASP A 205 -13.72 8.06 21.88
CA ASP A 205 -13.51 6.92 22.76
C ASP A 205 -13.06 5.71 21.92
N LYS A 206 -11.86 5.20 22.19
CA LYS A 206 -11.23 4.14 21.39
C LYS A 206 -10.98 2.84 22.17
N GLN A 207 -11.64 2.68 23.32
CA GLN A 207 -11.27 1.65 24.31
C GLN A 207 -11.58 0.20 23.91
N LYS A 208 -12.15 -0.06 22.72
CA LYS A 208 -12.59 -1.41 22.29
C LYS A 208 -11.87 -1.92 21.03
N GLY A 209 -10.80 -1.25 20.59
CA GLY A 209 -9.99 -1.65 19.44
C GLY A 209 -9.63 -0.52 18.49
N ALA A 210 -10.33 0.63 18.54
CA ALA A 210 -10.08 1.69 17.58
C ALA A 210 -8.70 2.34 17.74
N ASP A 211 -8.11 2.29 18.94
CA ASP A 211 -6.76 2.80 19.20
C ASP A 211 -5.70 1.88 18.58
N GLU A 212 -5.86 0.57 18.76
CA GLU A 212 -5.02 -0.45 18.14
C GLU A 212 -5.15 -0.44 16.61
N LEU A 213 -6.35 -0.21 16.08
CA LEU A 213 -6.58 -0.07 14.64
C LEU A 213 -5.89 1.16 14.06
N ASP A 214 -5.90 2.29 14.78
CA ASP A 214 -5.20 3.50 14.37
C ASP A 214 -3.68 3.30 14.35
N LYS A 215 -3.15 2.64 15.38
CA LYS A 215 -1.72 2.24 15.43
C LYS A 215 -1.35 1.33 14.26
N LEU A 216 -2.17 0.31 13.98
CA LEU A 216 -1.97 -0.59 12.84
C LEU A 216 -1.97 0.19 11.52
N TYR A 217 -2.94 1.07 11.33
CA TYR A 217 -3.03 1.91 10.14
C TYR A 217 -1.77 2.75 9.93
N LEU A 218 -1.29 3.43 10.99
CA LEU A 218 -0.07 4.24 10.91
C LEU A 218 1.17 3.40 10.57
N ALA A 219 1.32 2.23 11.20
CA ALA A 219 2.44 1.34 10.90
C ALA A 219 2.43 0.83 9.44
N ILE A 220 1.25 0.53 8.89
CA ILE A 220 1.11 0.14 7.48
C ILE A 220 1.40 1.32 6.55
N VAL A 221 0.97 2.53 6.89
CA VAL A 221 1.30 3.74 6.11
C VAL A 221 2.81 3.94 6.03
N ASP A 222 3.52 3.75 7.13
CA ASP A 222 4.98 3.87 7.15
C ASP A 222 5.68 2.71 6.44
N LEU A 223 5.13 1.49 6.52
CA LEU A 223 5.60 0.34 5.75
C LEU A 223 5.45 0.57 4.24
N VAL A 224 4.31 1.10 3.78
CA VAL A 224 4.08 1.46 2.36
C VAL A 224 5.11 2.48 1.88
N LYS A 225 5.39 3.52 2.67
CA LYS A 225 6.42 4.51 2.32
C LYS A 225 7.80 3.86 2.19
N ALA A 226 8.18 3.06 3.18
CA ALA A 226 9.50 2.41 3.18
C ALA A 226 9.65 1.42 2.01
N ALA A 227 8.60 0.65 1.67
CA ALA A 227 8.62 -0.29 0.56
C ALA A 227 8.77 0.44 -0.79
N ASN A 228 8.05 1.56 -0.99
CA ASN A 228 8.18 2.37 -2.20
C ASN A 228 9.57 3.02 -2.31
N ASN A 229 10.14 3.50 -1.20
CA ASN A 229 11.50 4.07 -1.22
C ASN A 229 12.55 3.02 -1.60
N LEU A 230 12.40 1.78 -1.13
CA LEU A 230 13.29 0.68 -1.53
C LEU A 230 13.15 0.36 -3.02
N LEU A 231 11.91 0.35 -3.55
CA LEU A 231 11.67 0.14 -4.98
C LEU A 231 12.32 1.24 -5.81
N GLU A 232 12.17 2.50 -5.41
CA GLU A 232 12.81 3.65 -6.08
C GLU A 232 14.33 3.55 -6.04
N ALA A 233 14.91 3.22 -4.89
CA ALA A 233 16.36 2.99 -4.77
C ALA A 233 16.84 1.86 -5.69
N THR A 234 16.10 0.74 -5.73
CA THR A 234 16.44 -0.41 -6.57
C THR A 234 16.33 -0.09 -8.07
N ILE A 235 15.38 0.75 -8.46
CA ILE A 235 15.29 1.26 -9.85
C ILE A 235 16.46 2.21 -10.13
N ASN A 236 16.83 3.05 -9.17
CA ASN A 236 17.94 3.99 -9.32
C ASN A 236 19.30 3.30 -9.52
N ASP A 237 19.47 2.07 -8.99
CA ASP A 237 20.64 1.22 -9.27
C ASP A 237 20.85 1.04 -10.80
N LEU A 238 19.77 1.06 -11.62
CA LEU A 238 19.87 0.97 -13.09
C LEU A 238 20.38 2.27 -13.75
N VAL A 239 19.99 3.43 -13.23
CA VAL A 239 20.09 4.71 -13.96
C VAL A 239 21.10 5.71 -13.40
N GLN A 240 21.48 5.64 -12.12
CA GLN A 240 22.38 6.63 -11.54
C GLN A 240 23.84 6.39 -11.94
N THR A 241 24.46 7.34 -12.64
CA THR A 241 25.92 7.49 -12.73
C THR A 241 26.40 8.15 -11.43
N SER A 242 27.38 7.55 -10.76
CA SER A 242 28.08 8.16 -9.63
C SER A 242 28.80 9.45 -10.04
#